data_AF-A0A2E3XRQ8-F1
#
_entry.id   AF-A0A2E3XRQ8-F1
#
_cell.length_a   1.000
_cell.length_b   1.000
_cell.length_c   1.000
_cell.angle_alpha   90.00
_cell.angle_beta   90.00
_cell.angle_gamma   90.00
#
_symmetry.space_group_name_H-M   'P 1'
#
loop_
_entity.id
_entity.type
_entity.pdbx_description
1 polymer ?
#
loop_
_entity_poly.entity_id
_entity_poly.type
_entity_poly.pdbx_seq_one_letter_code
_entity_poly.pdbx_strand_id
1 'polypeptide(L)'
;MTKKYFGQLNYTLGNEDTSVDLEIIKKLDSKNVFSIAGCGSRALPLLEQCESLVLNDVGPYQLALSRLRASLYKNSDLDFQDFLLFFDYAPYHAQDNSRRRKEIFYQLELEESDKEFFYGVFSEIKWQSLLYYGRWERTFQTLSKALRVILKKDHDRIFDFHDLDEQREFFYDKFSNLNWKALLFLLGNKSVFNALLYKGDFIVKNYPESHFDYYKKSFENLFTHSLARESFFAHLCFYGKITHSDGNPIEAWESNYLKVKERIQSSESCYEMVQGNMVELLNSPLYENQFDYLSLSDVPSYFSGKVEKEFLQDMAPSVRKGGVICMRHYLRKPDCDRSGFEEITSEFSDLCLTEKVGVYRFEILRKL
;
A
#
# COMPACT_ATOMS: atom_id res chain seq x y z
N MET A 1 -20.10 20.35 -4.49
CA MET A 1 -19.52 20.40 -3.13
C MET A 1 -18.63 19.19 -2.83
N THR A 2 -18.93 18.00 -3.38
CA THR A 2 -18.07 16.78 -3.45
C THR A 2 -16.64 16.92 -3.99
N LYS A 3 -16.24 18.09 -4.51
CA LYS A 3 -14.86 18.33 -4.96
C LYS A 3 -13.95 18.91 -3.86
N LYS A 4 -14.51 19.46 -2.76
CA LYS A 4 -13.73 20.23 -1.79
C LYS A 4 -12.73 19.38 -1.01
N TYR A 5 -13.11 18.15 -0.63
CA TYR A 5 -12.29 17.27 0.22
C TYR A 5 -11.79 16.02 -0.52
N PHE A 6 -12.59 15.43 -1.40
CA PHE A 6 -12.26 14.12 -2.00
C PHE A 6 -11.28 14.15 -3.17
N GLY A 7 -10.99 15.33 -3.72
CA GLY A 7 -9.92 15.51 -4.68
C GLY A 7 -8.53 15.40 -4.05
N GLN A 8 -8.45 15.39 -2.72
CA GLN A 8 -7.22 15.57 -1.96
C GLN A 8 -6.64 14.25 -1.39
N LEU A 9 -7.46 13.20 -1.27
CA LEU A 9 -7.02 11.85 -0.87
C LEU A 9 -6.80 10.98 -2.11
N ASN A 10 -5.56 10.51 -2.31
CA ASN A 10 -5.20 9.68 -3.46
C ASN A 10 -5.65 8.23 -3.26
N TYR A 11 -5.40 7.69 -2.09
CA TYR A 11 -5.77 6.35 -1.64
C TYR A 11 -5.98 6.39 -0.13
N THR A 12 -6.86 5.54 0.37
CA THR A 12 -7.28 5.44 1.78
C THR A 12 -6.99 4.08 2.39
N LEU A 13 -6.77 3.08 1.55
CA LEU A 13 -6.23 1.76 1.84
C LEU A 13 -4.78 1.69 1.33
N GLY A 14 -3.91 0.93 2.00
CA GLY A 14 -2.56 0.69 1.49
C GLY A 14 -2.63 0.05 0.09
N ASN A 15 -1.94 0.63 -0.88
CA ASN A 15 -1.92 0.16 -2.27
C ASN A 15 -0.76 -0.81 -2.57
N GLU A 16 0.05 -1.14 -1.55
CA GLU A 16 1.21 -2.02 -1.60
C GLU A 16 1.16 -3.00 -0.43
N ASP A 17 1.66 -4.22 -0.62
CA ASP A 17 1.81 -5.16 0.48
C ASP A 17 3.01 -4.79 1.36
N THR A 18 2.67 -4.32 2.56
CA THR A 18 3.63 -3.88 3.58
C THR A 18 4.29 -5.05 4.30
N SER A 19 3.69 -6.25 4.25
CA SER A 19 4.27 -7.41 4.90
C SER A 19 5.64 -7.77 4.33
N VAL A 20 5.86 -7.52 3.03
CA VAL A 20 7.17 -7.69 2.39
C VAL A 20 8.23 -6.80 3.02
N ASP A 21 7.96 -5.50 3.20
CA ASP A 21 8.90 -4.57 3.85
C ASP A 21 9.18 -5.00 5.29
N LEU A 22 8.13 -5.36 6.05
CA LEU A 22 8.28 -5.78 7.45
C LEU A 22 9.15 -7.03 7.57
N GLU A 23 8.97 -8.03 6.71
CA GLU A 23 9.77 -9.26 6.74
C GLU A 23 11.23 -9.00 6.33
N ILE A 24 11.49 -8.09 5.40
CA ILE A 24 12.86 -7.66 5.08
C ILE A 24 13.50 -6.97 6.30
N ILE A 25 12.79 -6.02 6.92
CA ILE A 25 13.26 -5.30 8.11
C ILE A 25 13.58 -6.28 9.26
N LYS A 26 12.73 -7.30 9.48
CA LYS A 26 12.99 -8.36 10.47
C LYS A 26 14.23 -9.17 10.15
N LYS A 27 14.39 -9.63 8.90
CA LYS A 27 15.56 -10.41 8.46
C LYS A 27 16.88 -9.64 8.61
N LEU A 28 16.84 -8.32 8.41
CA LEU A 28 17.99 -7.43 8.48
C LEU A 28 18.21 -6.80 9.86
N ASP A 29 17.30 -7.03 10.81
CA ASP A 29 17.23 -6.36 12.11
C ASP A 29 17.34 -4.82 12.01
N SER A 30 16.69 -4.22 11.01
CA SER A 30 16.76 -2.79 10.75
C SER A 30 16.02 -1.98 11.84
N LYS A 31 16.71 -1.02 12.48
CA LYS A 31 16.17 -0.24 13.60
C LYS A 31 15.64 1.13 13.18
N ASN A 32 16.31 1.77 12.23
CA ASN A 32 16.00 3.11 11.76
C ASN A 32 15.45 3.01 10.33
N VAL A 33 14.15 3.26 10.19
CA VAL A 33 13.42 3.03 8.95
C VAL A 33 12.87 4.36 8.42
N PHE A 34 13.01 4.56 7.12
CA PHE A 34 12.27 5.58 6.38
C PHE A 34 11.21 4.90 5.50
N SER A 35 10.04 5.52 5.40
CA SER A 35 8.97 5.01 4.55
C SER A 35 8.13 6.14 3.97
N ILE A 36 7.79 6.07 2.68
CA ILE A 36 6.70 6.88 2.13
C ILE A 36 5.41 6.59 2.91
N ALA A 37 4.83 7.62 3.52
CA ALA A 37 3.69 7.47 4.42
C ALA A 37 2.47 6.91 3.69
N GLY A 38 2.16 7.49 2.52
CA GLY A 38 0.90 7.25 1.85
C GLY A 38 -0.27 7.53 2.79
N CYS A 39 -1.22 6.61 2.91
CA CYS A 39 -2.32 6.75 3.85
C CYS A 39 -1.96 6.33 5.30
N GLY A 40 -0.70 5.99 5.58
CA GLY A 40 -0.22 5.51 6.88
C GLY A 40 -0.27 3.99 7.03
N SER A 41 -1.21 3.32 6.34
CA SER A 41 -1.35 1.85 6.33
C SER A 41 -0.10 1.11 5.85
N ARG A 42 0.79 1.79 5.13
CA ARG A 42 2.01 1.20 4.56
C ARG A 42 3.24 1.36 5.46
N ALA A 43 3.20 2.35 6.34
CA ALA A 43 4.36 2.76 7.11
C ALA A 43 4.19 2.41 8.59
N LEU A 44 3.03 2.71 9.19
CA LEU A 44 2.79 2.45 10.61
C LEU A 44 2.95 0.97 11.01
N PRO A 45 2.57 -0.03 10.18
CA PRO A 45 2.82 -1.44 10.50
C PRO A 45 4.29 -1.80 10.71
N LEU A 46 5.22 -1.02 10.15
CA LEU A 46 6.66 -1.26 10.26
C LEU A 46 7.19 -1.01 11.69
N LEU A 47 6.46 -0.21 12.49
CA LEU A 47 6.77 0.02 13.91
C LEU A 47 6.71 -1.27 14.75
N GLU A 48 6.10 -2.35 14.24
CA GLU A 48 6.20 -3.67 14.87
C GLU A 48 7.66 -4.06 15.16
N GLN A 49 8.60 -3.71 14.26
CA GLN A 49 9.99 -4.16 14.33
C GLN A 49 11.01 -3.04 14.56
N CYS A 50 10.76 -1.82 14.06
CA CYS A 50 11.75 -0.75 14.14
C CYS A 50 11.66 0.08 15.43
N GLU A 51 12.76 0.73 15.78
CA GLU A 51 12.85 1.65 16.94
C GLU A 51 12.49 3.08 16.52
N SER A 52 12.89 3.48 15.31
CA SER A 52 12.60 4.78 14.73
C SER A 52 11.98 4.64 13.34
N LEU A 53 10.90 5.38 13.09
CA LEU A 53 10.24 5.44 11.78
C LEU A 53 10.02 6.88 11.32
N VAL A 54 10.59 7.23 10.16
CA VAL A 54 10.29 8.48 9.45
C VAL A 54 9.29 8.21 8.35
N LEU A 55 8.11 8.82 8.46
CA LEU A 55 7.06 8.75 7.45
C LEU A 55 7.08 10.02 6.62
N ASN A 56 7.33 9.93 5.32
CA ASN A 56 7.37 11.09 4.43
C ASN A 56 6.26 11.06 3.37
N ASP A 57 5.62 12.19 3.10
CA ASP A 57 4.77 12.36 1.93
C ASP A 57 4.78 13.83 1.48
N VAL A 58 4.58 14.06 0.18
CA VAL A 58 4.37 15.41 -0.36
C VAL A 58 2.95 15.91 -0.10
N GLY A 59 2.00 14.98 0.05
CA GLY A 59 0.58 15.24 0.24
C GLY A 59 0.23 15.47 1.71
N PRO A 60 -0.13 16.70 2.13
CA PRO A 60 -0.45 16.98 3.53
C PRO A 60 -1.65 16.17 4.04
N TYR A 61 -2.62 15.88 3.17
CA TYR A 61 -3.81 15.08 3.52
C TYR A 61 -3.53 13.58 3.66
N GLN A 62 -2.48 13.09 3.01
CA GLN A 62 -2.00 11.72 3.20
C GLN A 62 -1.32 11.58 4.57
N LEU A 63 -0.54 12.59 4.97
CA LEU A 63 -0.01 12.69 6.33
C LEU A 63 -1.12 12.89 7.37
N ALA A 64 -2.15 13.68 7.09
CA ALA A 64 -3.31 13.81 7.98
C ALA A 64 -4.00 12.46 8.22
N LEU A 65 -4.16 11.66 7.16
CA LEU A 65 -4.73 10.30 7.28
C LEU A 65 -3.81 9.35 8.03
N SER A 66 -2.50 9.51 7.89
CA SER A 66 -1.51 8.79 8.70
C SER A 66 -1.61 9.18 10.19
N ARG A 67 -1.80 10.46 10.51
CA ARG A 67 -2.03 10.94 11.89
C ARG A 67 -3.34 10.41 12.47
N LEU A 68 -4.43 10.39 11.68
CA LEU A 68 -5.69 9.77 12.10
C LEU A 68 -5.51 8.31 12.50
N ARG A 69 -4.78 7.52 11.70
CA ARG A 69 -4.41 6.13 12.05
C ARG A 69 -3.57 6.06 13.32
N ALA A 70 -2.54 6.89 13.43
CA ALA A 70 -1.68 6.91 14.60
C ALA A 70 -2.45 7.26 15.89
N SER A 71 -3.41 8.19 15.83
CA SER A 71 -4.26 8.53 16.98
C SER A 71 -5.15 7.37 17.44
N LEU A 72 -5.57 6.47 16.54
CA LEU A 72 -6.28 5.25 16.93
C LEU A 72 -5.39 4.29 17.72
N TYR A 73 -4.12 4.14 17.32
CA TYR A 73 -3.15 3.35 18.10
C TYR A 73 -2.84 3.99 19.46
N LYS A 74 -2.69 5.33 19.50
CA LYS A 74 -2.38 6.07 20.73
C LYS A 74 -3.46 5.94 21.79
N ASN A 75 -4.73 5.94 21.39
CA ASN A 75 -5.83 5.94 22.35
C ASN A 75 -5.90 4.59 23.11
N SER A 76 -5.69 4.65 24.44
CA SER A 76 -5.69 3.48 25.32
C SER A 76 -7.06 2.81 25.45
N ASP A 77 -8.14 3.54 25.24
CA ASP A 77 -9.51 3.09 25.44
C ASP A 77 -10.08 2.34 24.23
N LEU A 78 -9.37 2.38 23.09
CA LEU A 78 -9.77 1.70 21.85
C LEU A 78 -9.04 0.37 21.71
N ASP A 79 -9.72 -0.70 21.32
CA ASP A 79 -9.08 -1.99 21.07
C ASP A 79 -8.90 -2.27 19.55
N PHE A 80 -8.41 -3.48 19.24
CA PHE A 80 -8.26 -3.93 17.87
C PHE A 80 -9.59 -3.96 17.10
N GLN A 81 -10.70 -4.31 17.77
CA GLN A 81 -12.02 -4.37 17.13
C GLN A 81 -12.53 -2.97 16.80
N ASP A 82 -12.31 -1.98 17.68
CA ASP A 82 -12.60 -0.58 17.40
C ASP A 82 -11.81 -0.06 16.20
N PHE A 83 -10.54 -0.45 16.06
CA PHE A 83 -9.72 -0.10 14.91
C PHE A 83 -10.29 -0.69 13.60
N LEU A 84 -10.63 -1.99 13.59
CA LEU A 84 -11.23 -2.64 12.43
C LEU A 84 -12.57 -2.00 12.07
N LEU A 85 -13.42 -1.72 13.05
CA LEU A 85 -14.73 -1.10 12.86
C LEU A 85 -14.62 0.33 12.32
N PHE A 86 -13.67 1.11 12.84
CA PHE A 86 -13.47 2.51 12.43
C PHE A 86 -13.18 2.59 10.94
N PHE A 87 -12.28 1.74 10.43
CA PHE A 87 -11.98 1.64 9.00
C PHE A 87 -12.89 0.69 8.23
N ASP A 88 -13.78 -0.05 8.88
CA ASP A 88 -14.69 -0.99 8.22
C ASP A 88 -13.95 -2.16 7.53
N TYR A 89 -12.82 -2.58 8.11
CA TYR A 89 -12.14 -3.81 7.73
C TYR A 89 -13.05 -5.02 7.98
N ALA A 90 -12.86 -6.10 7.21
CA ALA A 90 -13.65 -7.32 7.44
C ALA A 90 -13.37 -7.88 8.85
N PRO A 91 -14.40 -8.35 9.58
CA PRO A 91 -15.78 -8.63 9.13
C PRO A 91 -16.78 -7.46 9.29
N TYR A 92 -16.34 -6.27 9.72
CA TYR A 92 -17.24 -5.17 10.08
C TYR A 92 -17.91 -4.47 8.89
N HIS A 93 -17.40 -4.66 7.67
CA HIS A 93 -17.91 -4.06 6.43
C HIS A 93 -19.39 -4.33 6.08
N ALA A 94 -20.04 -5.29 6.75
CA ALA A 94 -21.43 -5.69 6.49
C ALA A 94 -22.46 -4.96 7.39
N GLN A 95 -22.00 -4.14 8.34
CA GLN A 95 -22.85 -3.50 9.35
C GLN A 95 -22.78 -1.96 9.25
N ASP A 96 -23.82 -1.27 9.71
CA ASP A 96 -23.77 0.20 9.83
C ASP A 96 -23.01 0.61 11.10
N ASN A 97 -21.72 0.88 10.93
CA ASN A 97 -20.82 1.29 11.99
C ASN A 97 -20.78 2.81 12.23
N SER A 98 -21.65 3.59 11.57
CA SER A 98 -21.54 5.06 11.52
C SER A 98 -21.61 5.72 12.89
N ARG A 99 -22.48 5.22 13.78
CA ARG A 99 -22.61 5.76 15.14
C ARG A 99 -21.34 5.53 15.95
N ARG A 100 -20.85 4.28 16.00
CA ARG A 100 -19.64 3.94 16.77
C ARG A 100 -18.40 4.63 16.20
N ARG A 101 -18.27 4.70 14.86
CA ARG A 101 -17.21 5.47 14.19
C ARG A 101 -17.20 6.94 14.60
N LYS A 102 -18.40 7.56 14.69
CA LYS A 102 -18.55 8.93 15.17
C LYS A 102 -18.11 9.08 16.63
N GLU A 103 -18.53 8.17 17.49
CA GLU A 103 -18.14 8.16 18.91
C GLU A 103 -16.61 8.04 19.06
N ILE A 104 -15.98 7.09 18.36
CA ILE A 104 -14.52 6.91 18.34
C ILE A 104 -13.83 8.19 17.86
N PHE A 105 -14.27 8.77 16.74
CA PHE A 105 -13.65 9.98 16.19
C PHE A 105 -13.57 11.13 17.21
N TYR A 106 -14.61 11.33 18.02
CA TYR A 106 -14.61 12.38 19.05
C TYR A 106 -13.71 12.07 20.25
N GLN A 107 -13.30 10.82 20.44
CA GLN A 107 -12.32 10.40 21.45
C GLN A 107 -10.88 10.56 20.97
N LEU A 108 -10.66 10.77 19.67
CA LEU A 108 -9.31 10.90 19.12
C LEU A 108 -8.71 12.27 19.44
N GLU A 109 -7.47 12.24 19.90
CA GLU A 109 -6.61 13.42 19.98
C GLU A 109 -5.99 13.67 18.61
N LEU A 110 -6.43 14.76 17.97
CA LEU A 110 -5.97 15.21 16.67
C LEU A 110 -5.66 16.71 16.77
N GLU A 111 -4.72 17.17 15.95
CA GLU A 111 -4.55 18.60 15.74
C GLU A 111 -5.84 19.21 15.17
N GLU A 112 -6.10 20.47 15.50
CA GLU A 112 -7.37 21.14 15.14
C GLU A 112 -7.62 21.13 13.64
N SER A 113 -6.57 21.32 12.83
CA SER A 113 -6.63 21.28 11.37
C SER A 113 -7.06 19.92 10.82
N ASP A 114 -6.50 18.83 11.35
CA ASP A 114 -6.86 17.47 10.97
C ASP A 114 -8.28 17.13 11.45
N LYS A 115 -8.64 17.55 12.67
CA LYS A 115 -9.97 17.33 13.24
C LYS A 115 -11.04 18.04 12.42
N GLU A 116 -10.82 19.29 12.02
CA GLU A 116 -11.74 20.03 11.16
C GLU A 116 -11.86 19.36 9.79
N PHE A 117 -10.73 18.98 9.18
CA PHE A 117 -10.70 18.28 7.89
C PHE A 117 -11.51 16.97 7.93
N PHE A 118 -11.22 16.08 8.88
CA PHE A 118 -11.89 14.80 9.00
C PHE A 118 -13.34 14.93 9.47
N TYR A 119 -13.67 15.91 10.31
CA TYR A 119 -15.07 16.20 10.63
C TYR A 119 -15.86 16.56 9.37
N GLY A 120 -15.30 17.42 8.50
CA GLY A 120 -15.91 17.78 7.22
C GLY A 120 -16.10 16.56 6.31
N VAL A 121 -15.05 15.76 6.17
CA VAL A 121 -15.06 14.52 5.38
C VAL A 121 -16.10 13.53 5.90
N PHE A 122 -16.05 13.17 7.19
CA PHE A 122 -16.98 12.23 7.80
C PHE A 122 -18.42 12.74 7.76
N SER A 123 -18.65 14.02 8.00
CA SER A 123 -19.99 14.61 7.90
C SER A 123 -20.55 14.49 6.48
N GLU A 124 -19.73 14.72 5.45
CA GLU A 124 -20.15 14.60 4.05
C GLU A 124 -20.50 13.15 3.68
N ILE A 125 -19.71 12.18 4.14
CA ILE A 125 -20.00 10.75 3.91
C ILE A 125 -20.98 10.18 4.93
N LYS A 126 -21.67 11.00 5.72
CA LYS A 126 -22.62 10.59 6.76
C LYS A 126 -22.05 9.55 7.73
N TRP A 127 -20.78 9.76 8.11
CA TRP A 127 -20.02 8.90 9.01
C TRP A 127 -19.84 7.47 8.49
N GLN A 128 -19.94 7.22 7.19
CA GLN A 128 -19.54 5.97 6.54
C GLN A 128 -18.00 5.79 6.56
N SER A 129 -17.52 4.63 6.12
CA SER A 129 -16.09 4.32 6.13
C SER A 129 -15.28 5.17 5.15
N LEU A 130 -14.05 5.49 5.53
CA LEU A 130 -13.06 6.10 4.65
C LEU A 130 -12.30 5.10 3.79
N LEU A 131 -12.29 3.81 4.13
CA LEU A 131 -11.31 2.84 3.63
C LEU A 131 -11.29 2.69 2.10
N TYR A 132 -12.40 2.98 1.42
CA TYR A 132 -12.49 2.91 -0.05
C TYR A 132 -12.82 4.25 -0.71
N TYR A 133 -12.49 5.35 -0.05
CA TYR A 133 -12.84 6.70 -0.48
C TYR A 133 -11.70 7.41 -1.24
N GLY A 134 -10.54 6.79 -1.41
CA GLY A 134 -9.51 7.31 -2.30
C GLY A 134 -9.88 7.20 -3.78
N ARG A 135 -9.10 7.88 -4.63
CA ARG A 135 -9.27 7.81 -6.10
C ARG A 135 -8.94 6.41 -6.62
N TRP A 136 -7.91 5.79 -6.07
CA TRP A 136 -7.46 4.46 -6.45
C TRP A 136 -8.55 3.40 -6.23
N GLU A 137 -9.15 3.34 -5.04
CA GLU A 137 -10.16 2.33 -4.67
C GLU A 137 -11.46 2.48 -5.47
N ARG A 138 -11.92 3.71 -5.72
CA ARG A 138 -13.13 3.97 -6.52
C ARG A 138 -13.02 3.46 -7.96
N THR A 139 -11.81 3.41 -8.52
CA THR A 139 -11.57 2.79 -9.82
C THR A 139 -11.87 1.29 -9.78
N PHE A 140 -11.40 0.60 -8.74
CA PHE A 140 -11.67 -0.82 -8.56
C PHE A 140 -13.15 -1.12 -8.25
N GLN A 141 -13.84 -0.25 -7.52
CA GLN A 141 -15.31 -0.36 -7.32
C GLN A 141 -16.11 -0.28 -8.63
N THR A 142 -15.59 0.44 -9.63
CA THR A 142 -16.22 0.51 -10.95
C THR A 142 -15.87 -0.73 -11.76
N LEU A 143 -14.60 -1.14 -11.74
CA LEU A 143 -14.10 -2.29 -12.49
C LEU A 143 -14.69 -3.63 -12.02
N SER A 144 -14.81 -3.83 -10.70
CA SER A 144 -15.39 -5.02 -10.07
C SER A 144 -16.79 -5.36 -10.58
N LYS A 145 -17.62 -4.34 -10.86
CA LYS A 145 -18.96 -4.53 -11.42
C LYS A 145 -18.92 -5.18 -12.81
N ALA A 146 -17.99 -4.74 -13.67
CA ALA A 146 -17.80 -5.34 -14.99
C ALA A 146 -17.23 -6.76 -14.88
N LEU A 147 -16.27 -6.96 -13.98
CA LEU A 147 -15.65 -8.24 -13.67
C LEU A 147 -16.66 -9.31 -13.29
N ARG A 148 -17.59 -8.98 -12.37
CA ARG A 148 -18.66 -9.89 -11.95
C ARG A 148 -19.52 -10.38 -13.11
N VAL A 149 -19.84 -9.50 -14.06
CA VAL A 149 -20.65 -9.85 -15.24
C VAL A 149 -19.87 -10.78 -16.19
N ILE A 150 -18.58 -10.51 -16.37
CA ILE A 150 -17.71 -11.27 -17.29
C ILE A 150 -17.37 -12.67 -16.75
N LEU A 151 -17.00 -12.76 -15.47
CA LEU A 151 -16.54 -14.01 -14.86
C LEU A 151 -17.67 -14.90 -14.31
N LYS A 152 -18.86 -14.34 -14.08
CA LYS A 152 -20.04 -15.09 -13.60
C LYS A 152 -19.71 -15.93 -12.35
N LYS A 153 -19.88 -17.25 -12.40
CA LYS A 153 -19.63 -18.16 -11.26
C LYS A 153 -18.15 -18.26 -10.88
N ASP A 154 -17.23 -18.05 -11.81
CA ASP A 154 -15.79 -18.16 -11.55
C ASP A 154 -15.28 -16.95 -10.74
N HIS A 155 -16.07 -15.87 -10.71
CA HIS A 155 -15.80 -14.66 -9.93
C HIS A 155 -15.57 -14.97 -8.46
N ASP A 156 -16.49 -15.72 -7.85
CA ASP A 156 -16.44 -16.02 -6.42
C ASP A 156 -15.58 -17.26 -6.15
N ARG A 157 -15.60 -18.22 -7.07
CA ARG A 157 -14.96 -19.53 -6.86
C ARG A 157 -13.45 -19.44 -6.56
N ILE A 158 -12.73 -18.50 -7.18
CA ILE A 158 -11.29 -18.34 -6.95
C ILE A 158 -10.97 -17.93 -5.49
N PHE A 159 -11.92 -17.36 -4.75
CA PHE A 159 -11.76 -16.95 -3.35
C PHE A 159 -12.14 -18.04 -2.33
N ASP A 160 -12.72 -19.16 -2.78
CA ASP A 160 -13.19 -20.25 -1.88
C ASP A 160 -12.07 -21.19 -1.41
N PHE A 161 -10.93 -21.19 -2.10
CA PHE A 161 -9.84 -22.14 -1.85
C PHE A 161 -9.10 -21.82 -0.54
N HIS A 162 -8.70 -22.85 0.19
CA HIS A 162 -7.83 -22.74 1.38
C HIS A 162 -6.48 -23.46 1.17
N ASP A 163 -6.32 -24.09 0.01
CA ASP A 163 -5.13 -24.80 -0.41
C ASP A 163 -4.66 -24.24 -1.76
N LEU A 164 -3.36 -23.96 -1.86
CA LEU A 164 -2.78 -23.29 -3.01
C LEU A 164 -2.72 -24.22 -4.24
N ASP A 165 -2.53 -25.52 -4.03
CA ASP A 165 -2.47 -26.49 -5.12
C ASP A 165 -3.85 -26.71 -5.74
N GLU A 166 -4.91 -26.77 -4.93
CA GLU A 166 -6.29 -26.78 -5.42
C GLU A 166 -6.64 -25.49 -6.19
N GLN A 167 -6.20 -24.32 -5.71
CA GLN A 167 -6.39 -23.05 -6.41
C GLN A 167 -5.66 -23.05 -7.76
N ARG A 168 -4.42 -23.57 -7.81
CA ARG A 168 -3.62 -23.70 -9.05
C ARG A 168 -4.30 -24.60 -10.07
N GLU A 169 -4.77 -25.78 -9.65
CA GLU A 169 -5.52 -26.69 -10.52
C GLU A 169 -6.75 -25.98 -11.09
N PHE A 170 -7.53 -25.31 -10.24
CA PHE A 170 -8.68 -24.54 -10.71
C PHE A 170 -8.28 -23.43 -11.68
N PHE A 171 -7.24 -22.64 -11.38
CA PHE A 171 -6.78 -21.53 -12.21
C PHE A 171 -6.34 -21.99 -13.61
N TYR A 172 -5.62 -23.10 -13.71
CA TYR A 172 -5.13 -23.60 -14.99
C TYR A 172 -6.18 -24.37 -15.79
N ASP A 173 -7.00 -25.19 -15.13
CA ASP A 173 -7.85 -26.16 -15.82
C ASP A 173 -9.31 -25.72 -15.94
N LYS A 174 -9.81 -24.92 -15.00
CA LYS A 174 -11.26 -24.67 -14.82
C LYS A 174 -11.64 -23.19 -14.86
N PHE A 175 -10.73 -22.28 -14.55
CA PHE A 175 -10.98 -20.84 -14.58
C PHE A 175 -11.15 -20.39 -16.03
N SER A 176 -12.17 -19.58 -16.31
CA SER A 176 -12.50 -19.16 -17.69
C SER A 176 -11.39 -18.31 -18.34
N ASN A 177 -10.41 -18.98 -18.93
CA ASN A 177 -9.20 -18.38 -19.52
C ASN A 177 -9.56 -17.42 -20.67
N LEU A 178 -10.63 -17.67 -21.41
CA LEU A 178 -11.11 -16.77 -22.47
C LEU A 178 -11.68 -15.46 -21.91
N ASN A 179 -12.54 -15.54 -20.88
CA ASN A 179 -13.12 -14.36 -20.24
C ASN A 179 -12.04 -13.56 -19.51
N TRP A 180 -11.10 -14.26 -18.88
CA TRP A 180 -9.96 -13.66 -18.21
C TRP A 180 -9.03 -12.92 -19.18
N LYS A 181 -8.67 -13.54 -20.32
CA LYS A 181 -7.87 -12.88 -21.36
C LYS A 181 -8.60 -11.66 -21.96
N ALA A 182 -9.91 -11.76 -22.20
CA ALA A 182 -10.70 -10.63 -22.69
C ALA A 182 -10.69 -9.44 -21.70
N LEU A 183 -10.81 -9.72 -20.41
CA LEU A 183 -10.67 -8.71 -19.36
C LEU A 183 -9.26 -8.10 -19.33
N LEU A 184 -8.22 -8.92 -19.30
CA LEU A 184 -6.84 -8.42 -19.29
C LEU A 184 -6.53 -7.59 -20.53
N PHE A 185 -7.16 -7.89 -21.67
CA PHE A 185 -7.08 -7.07 -22.87
C PHE A 185 -7.76 -5.70 -22.69
N LEU A 186 -8.93 -5.65 -22.02
CA LEU A 186 -9.61 -4.40 -21.68
C LEU A 186 -8.79 -3.55 -20.69
N LEU A 187 -8.17 -4.17 -19.69
CA LEU A 187 -7.27 -3.52 -18.73
C LEU A 187 -5.94 -3.09 -19.37
N GLY A 188 -5.45 -3.88 -20.34
CA GLY A 188 -4.27 -3.57 -21.13
C GLY A 188 -4.46 -2.43 -22.13
N ASN A 189 -5.69 -1.90 -22.27
CA ASN A 189 -5.94 -0.71 -23.08
C ASN A 189 -5.56 0.55 -22.30
N LYS A 190 -4.43 1.15 -22.71
CA LYS A 190 -3.88 2.40 -22.16
C LYS A 190 -4.94 3.50 -21.97
N SER A 191 -5.92 3.62 -22.86
CA SER A 191 -6.98 4.63 -22.77
C SER A 191 -7.98 4.39 -21.63
N VAL A 192 -8.28 3.12 -21.31
CA VAL A 192 -9.17 2.74 -20.20
C VAL A 192 -8.48 3.01 -18.85
N PHE A 193 -7.21 2.63 -18.73
CA PHE A 193 -6.42 2.90 -17.52
C PHE A 193 -6.10 4.40 -17.34
N ASN A 194 -5.78 5.13 -18.42
CA ASN A 194 -5.54 6.58 -18.41
C ASN A 194 -6.75 7.38 -17.92
N ALA A 195 -7.96 6.98 -18.33
CA ALA A 195 -9.19 7.65 -17.92
C ALA A 195 -9.56 7.36 -16.45
N LEU A 196 -9.19 6.19 -15.93
CA LEU A 196 -9.63 5.71 -14.62
C LEU A 196 -8.71 6.12 -13.46
N LEU A 197 -7.39 6.14 -13.62
CA LEU A 197 -6.48 6.34 -12.47
C LEU A 197 -5.75 7.70 -12.42
N TYR A 198 -5.27 8.23 -13.55
CA TYR A 198 -4.24 9.28 -13.50
C TYR A 198 -4.49 10.55 -14.33
N LYS A 199 -5.66 10.70 -15.00
CA LYS A 199 -6.05 11.94 -15.73
C LYS A 199 -4.98 12.53 -16.68
N GLY A 200 -4.03 11.73 -17.17
CA GLY A 200 -3.01 12.19 -18.14
C GLY A 200 -1.56 11.99 -17.72
N ASP A 201 -1.25 11.90 -16.41
CA ASP A 201 0.13 11.74 -15.90
C ASP A 201 0.52 10.27 -15.77
N PHE A 202 0.22 9.46 -16.79
CA PHE A 202 0.56 8.04 -16.74
C PHE A 202 2.06 7.84 -16.91
N ILE A 203 2.65 7.05 -16.01
CA ILE A 203 4.03 6.59 -16.08
C ILE A 203 4.31 6.08 -17.51
N VAL A 204 5.37 6.59 -18.13
CA VAL A 204 5.81 6.09 -19.45
C VAL A 204 6.40 4.71 -19.26
N LYS A 205 5.62 3.68 -19.61
CA LYS A 205 6.06 2.29 -19.56
C LYS A 205 7.39 2.13 -20.31
N ASN A 206 8.40 1.55 -19.64
CA ASN A 206 9.68 1.20 -20.27
C ASN A 206 10.02 -0.29 -20.19
N TYR A 207 9.14 -1.13 -19.63
CA TYR A 207 9.27 -2.58 -19.77
C TYR A 207 8.99 -3.02 -21.21
N PRO A 208 9.75 -3.99 -21.75
CA PRO A 208 9.67 -4.41 -23.15
C PRO A 208 8.41 -5.23 -23.48
N GLU A 209 7.79 -5.87 -22.49
CA GLU A 209 6.57 -6.68 -22.71
C GLU A 209 5.35 -5.82 -23.04
N SER A 210 4.24 -6.40 -23.51
CA SER A 210 2.99 -5.64 -23.72
C SER A 210 2.28 -5.35 -22.39
N HIS A 211 1.32 -4.42 -22.34
CA HIS A 211 0.51 -4.21 -21.11
C HIS A 211 -0.28 -5.47 -20.77
N PHE A 212 -0.82 -6.15 -21.78
CA PHE A 212 -1.51 -7.43 -21.61
C PHE A 212 -0.60 -8.48 -20.96
N ASP A 213 0.62 -8.67 -21.49
CA ASP A 213 1.56 -9.66 -20.96
C ASP A 213 2.00 -9.33 -19.53
N TYR A 214 2.21 -8.05 -19.25
CA TYR A 214 2.54 -7.56 -17.90
C TYR A 214 1.47 -7.99 -16.89
N TYR A 215 0.21 -7.62 -17.13
CA TYR A 215 -0.87 -7.96 -16.20
C TYR A 215 -1.17 -9.45 -16.19
N LYS A 216 -1.08 -10.14 -17.34
CA LYS A 216 -1.24 -11.60 -17.40
C LYS A 216 -0.24 -12.27 -16.46
N LYS A 217 1.05 -11.96 -16.57
CA LYS A 217 2.08 -12.53 -15.70
C LYS A 217 1.89 -12.15 -14.24
N SER A 218 1.52 -10.92 -13.96
CA SER A 218 1.28 -10.45 -12.58
C SER A 218 0.13 -11.17 -11.89
N PHE A 219 -1.03 -11.31 -12.55
CA PHE A 219 -2.16 -12.06 -11.97
C PHE A 219 -1.93 -13.57 -11.97
N GLU A 220 -1.24 -14.10 -12.99
CA GLU A 220 -0.81 -15.50 -12.98
C GLU A 220 0.08 -15.77 -11.77
N ASN A 221 1.07 -14.92 -11.49
CA ASN A 221 1.89 -15.01 -10.27
C ASN A 221 1.01 -14.94 -9.01
N LEU A 222 0.17 -13.90 -8.90
CA LEU A 222 -0.69 -13.66 -7.74
C LEU A 222 -1.59 -14.86 -7.40
N PHE A 223 -2.19 -15.52 -8.41
CA PHE A 223 -3.09 -16.66 -8.22
C PHE A 223 -2.38 -18.02 -8.15
N THR A 224 -1.07 -18.07 -8.36
CA THR A 224 -0.30 -19.33 -8.31
C THR A 224 0.75 -19.35 -7.22
N HIS A 225 1.04 -18.23 -6.56
CA HIS A 225 2.00 -18.15 -5.46
C HIS A 225 1.36 -17.74 -4.13
N SER A 226 0.12 -17.24 -4.16
CA SER A 226 -0.65 -16.88 -2.97
C SER A 226 -2.13 -17.26 -3.16
N LEU A 227 -2.85 -17.45 -2.06
CA LEU A 227 -4.29 -17.63 -2.13
C LEU A 227 -4.97 -16.30 -2.50
N ALA A 228 -5.86 -16.30 -3.48
CA ALA A 228 -6.55 -15.09 -3.94
C ALA A 228 -7.33 -14.41 -2.80
N ARG A 229 -7.87 -15.21 -1.88
CA ARG A 229 -8.58 -14.75 -0.68
C ARG A 229 -7.72 -13.94 0.29
N GLU A 230 -6.40 -14.13 0.27
CA GLU A 230 -5.47 -13.45 1.16
C GLU A 230 -4.97 -12.12 0.57
N SER A 231 -5.24 -11.88 -0.71
CA SER A 231 -4.82 -10.69 -1.43
C SER A 231 -5.89 -9.60 -1.34
N PHE A 232 -5.63 -8.57 -0.53
CA PHE A 232 -6.50 -7.39 -0.47
C PHE A 232 -6.69 -6.76 -1.86
N PHE A 233 -5.67 -6.82 -2.71
CA PHE A 233 -5.72 -6.30 -4.08
C PHE A 233 -6.63 -7.15 -4.99
N ALA A 234 -6.58 -8.48 -4.89
CA ALA A 234 -7.51 -9.35 -5.61
C ALA A 234 -8.94 -9.07 -5.18
N HIS A 235 -9.18 -8.90 -3.87
CA HIS A 235 -10.49 -8.48 -3.33
C HIS A 235 -10.95 -7.15 -3.92
N LEU A 236 -10.08 -6.14 -3.98
CA LEU A 236 -10.43 -4.86 -4.62
C LEU A 236 -10.76 -5.04 -6.10
N CYS A 237 -9.94 -5.79 -6.84
CA CYS A 237 -10.20 -6.04 -8.25
C CYS A 237 -11.57 -6.68 -8.47
N PHE A 238 -11.88 -7.75 -7.75
CA PHE A 238 -13.09 -8.55 -7.96
C PHE A 238 -14.33 -7.94 -7.29
N TYR A 239 -14.21 -7.46 -6.05
CA TYR A 239 -15.35 -7.00 -5.26
C TYR A 239 -15.42 -5.48 -5.07
N GLY A 240 -14.37 -4.75 -5.40
CA GLY A 240 -14.27 -3.30 -5.14
C GLY A 240 -14.03 -2.96 -3.66
N LYS A 241 -13.87 -3.98 -2.81
CA LYS A 241 -13.67 -3.88 -1.36
C LYS A 241 -13.13 -5.21 -0.84
N ILE A 242 -12.61 -5.21 0.38
CA ILE A 242 -12.23 -6.44 1.10
C ILE A 242 -13.52 -7.08 1.63
N THR A 243 -13.73 -8.36 1.31
CA THR A 243 -14.97 -9.07 1.68
C THR A 243 -14.76 -10.14 2.74
N HIS A 244 -13.51 -10.53 3.01
CA HIS A 244 -13.17 -11.55 4.00
C HIS A 244 -11.95 -11.11 4.82
N SER A 245 -11.86 -11.54 6.07
CA SER A 245 -10.76 -11.18 6.99
C SER A 245 -9.39 -11.60 6.48
N ASP A 246 -9.31 -12.70 5.73
CA ASP A 246 -8.03 -13.18 5.18
C ASP A 246 -7.41 -12.17 4.20
N GLY A 247 -8.26 -11.36 3.54
CA GLY A 247 -7.86 -10.29 2.64
C GLY A 247 -7.57 -8.97 3.36
N ASN A 248 -7.55 -8.93 4.69
CA ASN A 248 -7.16 -7.73 5.42
C ASN A 248 -5.64 -7.49 5.24
N PRO A 249 -5.21 -6.22 5.03
CA PRO A 249 -3.80 -5.87 5.03
C PRO A 249 -3.21 -6.03 6.43
N ILE A 250 -1.88 -6.01 6.53
CA ILE A 250 -1.16 -6.24 7.79
C ILE A 250 -1.57 -5.29 8.94
N GLU A 251 -1.96 -4.04 8.66
CA GLU A 251 -2.45 -3.11 9.69
C GLU A 251 -3.74 -3.60 10.38
N ALA A 252 -4.47 -4.52 9.74
CA ALA A 252 -5.69 -5.14 10.22
C ALA A 252 -5.45 -6.60 10.66
N TRP A 253 -4.21 -6.96 11.02
CA TRP A 253 -3.88 -8.20 11.72
C TRP A 253 -3.66 -7.91 13.20
N GLU A 254 -4.30 -8.67 14.08
CA GLU A 254 -4.26 -8.43 15.52
C GLU A 254 -2.83 -8.43 16.06
N SER A 255 -1.99 -9.37 15.60
CA SER A 255 -0.60 -9.48 16.01
C SER A 255 0.24 -8.24 15.67
N ASN A 256 0.00 -7.62 14.51
CA ASN A 256 0.69 -6.40 14.10
C ASN A 256 0.13 -5.20 14.88
N TYR A 257 -1.21 -5.08 14.95
CA TYR A 257 -1.87 -4.00 15.66
C TYR A 257 -1.40 -3.89 17.11
N LEU A 258 -1.35 -5.00 17.85
CA LEU A 258 -0.95 -5.01 19.25
C LEU A 258 0.49 -4.54 19.44
N LYS A 259 1.42 -5.00 18.59
CA LYS A 259 2.83 -4.58 18.67
C LYS A 259 3.04 -3.13 18.28
N VAL A 260 2.37 -2.67 17.22
CA VAL A 260 2.41 -1.26 16.80
C VAL A 260 1.82 -0.37 17.89
N LYS A 261 0.70 -0.77 18.48
CA LYS A 261 0.07 -0.07 19.60
C LYS A 261 1.00 0.03 20.81
N GLU A 262 1.56 -1.10 21.25
CA GLU A 262 2.53 -1.16 22.35
C GLU A 262 3.71 -0.21 22.10
N ARG A 263 4.28 -0.25 20.89
CA ARG A 263 5.38 0.62 20.49
C ARG A 263 5.01 2.09 20.55
N ILE A 264 3.89 2.48 19.96
CA ILE A 264 3.43 3.88 19.93
C ILE A 264 3.09 4.40 21.33
N GLN A 265 2.59 3.55 22.22
CA GLN A 265 2.26 3.91 23.60
C GLN A 265 3.48 3.86 24.53
N SER A 266 4.52 3.10 24.18
CA SER A 266 5.81 3.13 24.87
C SER A 266 6.58 4.42 24.57
N SER A 267 7.41 4.86 25.50
CA SER A 267 8.38 5.94 25.26
C SER A 267 9.59 5.50 24.42
N GLU A 268 9.66 4.22 24.05
CA GLU A 268 10.84 3.62 23.41
C GLU A 268 10.85 3.76 21.89
N SER A 269 9.68 3.89 21.24
CA SER A 269 9.62 4.08 19.79
C SER A 269 9.38 5.53 19.43
N CYS A 270 10.12 6.01 18.43
CA CYS A 270 9.94 7.33 17.87
C CYS A 270 9.39 7.18 16.45
N TYR A 271 8.28 7.85 16.15
CA TYR A 271 7.91 8.06 14.77
C TYR A 271 7.70 9.54 14.51
N GLU A 272 8.12 9.98 13.34
CA GLU A 272 7.89 11.34 12.87
C GLU A 272 7.24 11.33 11.50
N MET A 273 6.41 12.34 11.24
CA MET A 273 5.73 12.51 9.97
C MET A 273 6.20 13.82 9.35
N VAL A 274 6.88 13.73 8.22
CA VAL A 274 7.52 14.88 7.57
C VAL A 274 6.90 15.14 6.21
N GLN A 275 6.31 16.32 6.05
CA GLN A 275 5.84 16.78 4.75
C GLN A 275 7.02 17.31 3.94
N GLY A 276 7.18 16.81 2.71
CA GLY A 276 8.19 17.35 1.81
C GLY A 276 8.63 16.40 0.72
N ASN A 277 9.55 16.87 -0.11
CA ASN A 277 10.20 16.07 -1.13
C ASN A 277 11.17 15.07 -0.47
N MET A 278 10.91 13.77 -0.67
CA MET A 278 11.75 12.66 -0.18
C MET A 278 13.24 12.84 -0.47
N VAL A 279 13.61 13.22 -1.70
CA VAL A 279 15.03 13.29 -2.11
C VAL A 279 15.73 14.45 -1.40
N GLU A 280 15.09 15.61 -1.33
CA GLU A 280 15.62 16.77 -0.58
C GLU A 280 15.76 16.44 0.91
N LEU A 281 14.79 15.74 1.46
CA LEU A 281 14.78 15.34 2.86
C LEU A 281 15.92 14.37 3.18
N LEU A 282 16.07 13.31 2.38
CA LEU A 282 17.12 12.29 2.54
C LEU A 282 18.53 12.78 2.14
N ASN A 283 18.64 13.88 1.42
CA ASN A 283 19.93 14.56 1.18
C ASN A 283 20.25 15.61 2.27
N SER A 284 19.34 15.85 3.21
CA SER A 284 19.55 16.86 4.24
C SER A 284 20.53 16.37 5.32
N PRO A 285 21.32 17.28 5.94
CA PRO A 285 22.19 16.93 7.06
C PRO A 285 21.45 16.38 8.30
N LEU A 286 20.12 16.56 8.37
CA LEU A 286 19.30 16.05 9.45
C LEU A 286 19.33 14.52 9.54
N TYR A 287 19.44 13.84 8.39
CA TYR A 287 19.33 12.39 8.29
C TYR A 287 20.63 11.71 7.85
N GLU A 288 21.77 12.39 7.94
CA GLU A 288 23.06 11.84 7.55
C GLU A 288 23.37 10.53 8.30
N ASN A 289 23.67 9.47 7.55
CA ASN A 289 24.04 8.15 8.05
C ASN A 289 23.06 7.57 9.10
N GLN A 290 21.76 7.83 8.93
CA GLN A 290 20.74 7.47 9.90
C GLN A 290 20.07 6.13 9.62
N PHE A 291 19.73 5.85 8.36
CA PHE A 291 18.78 4.78 8.04
C PHE A 291 19.43 3.44 7.75
N ASP A 292 18.86 2.40 8.36
CA ASP A 292 19.18 0.99 8.08
C ASP A 292 18.32 0.47 6.92
N TYR A 293 17.12 1.03 6.72
CA TYR A 293 16.19 0.63 5.67
C TYR A 293 15.37 1.81 5.12
N LEU A 294 15.24 1.92 3.80
CA LEU A 294 14.34 2.86 3.11
C LEU A 294 13.28 2.11 2.30
N SER A 295 11.99 2.32 2.57
CA SER A 295 10.85 1.83 1.76
C SER A 295 10.31 2.94 0.86
N LEU A 296 10.75 2.96 -0.40
CA LEU A 296 10.52 4.08 -1.32
C LEU A 296 9.21 3.98 -2.14
N SER A 297 8.45 2.89 -1.99
CA SER A 297 7.25 2.65 -2.81
C SER A 297 7.58 2.69 -4.32
N ASP A 298 6.59 3.00 -5.15
CA ASP A 298 6.70 3.27 -6.58
C ASP A 298 6.98 4.75 -6.90
N VAL A 299 7.34 5.56 -5.89
CA VAL A 299 7.61 7.00 -6.07
C VAL A 299 8.72 7.25 -7.09
N PRO A 300 9.86 6.52 -7.10
CA PRO A 300 10.90 6.73 -8.10
C PRO A 300 10.43 6.59 -9.55
N SER A 301 9.39 5.78 -9.82
CA SER A 301 8.82 5.60 -11.15
C SER A 301 8.20 6.87 -11.74
N TYR A 302 7.96 7.89 -10.93
CA TYR A 302 7.47 9.20 -11.35
C TYR A 302 8.59 10.21 -11.64
N PHE A 303 9.84 9.89 -11.30
CA PHE A 303 10.97 10.80 -11.54
C PHE A 303 11.33 10.88 -13.02
N SER A 304 11.83 12.05 -13.41
CA SER A 304 12.33 12.31 -14.76
C SER A 304 13.53 13.26 -14.73
N GLY A 305 14.30 13.30 -15.82
CA GLY A 305 15.41 14.23 -15.99
C GLY A 305 16.52 14.01 -14.95
N LYS A 306 17.01 15.10 -14.36
CA LYS A 306 18.12 15.06 -13.40
C LYS A 306 17.80 14.24 -12.15
N VAL A 307 16.60 14.42 -11.58
CA VAL A 307 16.16 13.71 -10.38
C VAL A 307 16.14 12.20 -10.61
N GLU A 308 15.63 11.74 -11.76
CA GLU A 308 15.67 10.32 -12.09
C GLU A 308 17.10 9.76 -12.13
N LYS A 309 18.05 10.54 -12.65
CA LYS A 309 19.43 10.08 -12.82
C LYS A 309 20.19 10.01 -11.50
N GLU A 310 19.91 10.92 -10.58
CA GLU A 310 20.77 11.20 -9.43
C GLU A 310 20.16 10.83 -8.08
N PHE A 311 18.85 10.53 -7.97
CA PHE A 311 18.20 10.38 -6.66
C PHE A 311 18.86 9.35 -5.73
N LEU A 312 19.40 8.23 -6.24
CA LEU A 312 20.11 7.26 -5.39
C LEU A 312 21.39 7.86 -4.80
N GLN A 313 22.11 8.67 -5.58
CA GLN A 313 23.33 9.36 -5.13
C GLN A 313 22.99 10.48 -4.15
N ASP A 314 21.91 11.23 -4.41
CA ASP A 314 21.43 12.29 -3.52
C ASP A 314 20.98 11.76 -2.16
N MET A 315 20.35 10.58 -2.12
CA MET A 315 19.88 9.97 -0.86
C MET A 315 20.94 9.12 -0.17
N ALA A 316 22.00 8.71 -0.88
CA ALA A 316 23.05 7.85 -0.35
C ALA A 316 23.64 8.33 0.98
N PRO A 317 23.88 9.63 1.22
CA PRO A 317 24.39 10.12 2.51
C PRO A 317 23.52 9.76 3.71
N SER A 318 22.20 9.63 3.56
CA SER A 318 21.31 9.26 4.67
C SER A 318 21.30 7.77 5.01
N VAL A 319 21.74 6.92 4.09
CA VAL A 319 21.73 5.47 4.26
C VAL A 319 23.03 5.03 4.91
N ARG A 320 22.95 4.18 5.94
CA ARG A 320 24.14 3.59 6.55
C ARG A 320 24.84 2.63 5.60
N LYS A 321 26.14 2.43 5.78
CA LYS A 321 26.84 1.32 5.12
C LYS A 321 26.17 -0.01 5.51
N GLY A 322 25.84 -0.83 4.53
CA GLY A 322 25.04 -2.04 4.71
C GLY A 322 23.53 -1.81 4.79
N GLY A 323 23.08 -0.55 4.85
CA GLY A 323 21.66 -0.20 4.83
C GLY A 323 21.02 -0.53 3.49
N VAL A 324 19.70 -0.80 3.51
CA VAL A 324 18.96 -1.34 2.38
C VAL A 324 17.90 -0.38 1.87
N ILE A 325 17.76 -0.27 0.55
CA ILE A 325 16.73 0.49 -0.15
C ILE A 325 15.82 -0.49 -0.86
N CYS A 326 14.52 -0.45 -0.58
CA CYS A 326 13.50 -1.23 -1.27
C CYS A 326 12.65 -0.31 -2.15
N MET A 327 12.68 -0.58 -3.45
CA MET A 327 11.88 0.10 -4.46
C MET A 327 10.91 -0.87 -5.11
N ARG A 328 9.74 -0.35 -5.46
CA ARG A 328 8.74 -1.03 -6.28
C ARG A 328 8.63 -0.29 -7.60
N HIS A 329 8.40 -1.04 -8.67
CA HIS A 329 8.32 -0.50 -10.02
C HIS A 329 7.04 -0.98 -10.68
N TYR A 330 6.11 -0.06 -10.95
CA TYR A 330 4.90 -0.32 -11.70
C TYR A 330 5.03 0.18 -13.13
N LEU A 331 5.05 -0.73 -14.09
CA LEU A 331 5.18 -0.46 -15.54
C LEU A 331 6.47 0.24 -15.99
N ARG A 332 7.22 0.86 -15.08
CA ARG A 332 8.48 1.54 -15.36
C ARG A 332 9.49 1.31 -14.26
N LYS A 333 10.73 1.08 -14.66
CA LYS A 333 11.91 1.10 -13.78
C LYS A 333 12.76 2.34 -14.08
N PRO A 334 13.04 3.24 -13.12
CA PRO A 334 13.91 4.40 -13.34
C PRO A 334 15.31 4.02 -13.79
N ASP A 335 15.85 4.82 -14.71
CA ASP A 335 17.22 4.69 -15.19
C ASP A 335 18.15 5.64 -14.42
N CYS A 336 18.66 5.17 -13.29
CA CYS A 336 19.48 5.92 -12.33
C CYS A 336 20.90 5.38 -12.15
N ASP A 337 21.78 6.22 -11.62
CA ASP A 337 23.13 5.81 -11.19
C ASP A 337 23.07 4.98 -9.91
N ARG A 338 23.52 3.73 -10.00
CA ARG A 338 23.55 2.74 -8.92
C ARG A 338 24.95 2.57 -8.31
N SER A 339 25.91 3.41 -8.68
CA SER A 339 27.26 3.38 -8.13
C SER A 339 27.23 3.44 -6.59
N GLY A 340 28.00 2.57 -5.93
CA GLY A 340 28.01 2.47 -4.46
C GLY A 340 26.90 1.59 -3.87
N PHE A 341 26.07 0.95 -4.70
CA PHE A 341 25.04 0.01 -4.26
C PHE A 341 25.20 -1.36 -4.95
N GLU A 342 24.82 -2.41 -4.24
CA GLU A 342 24.72 -3.79 -4.73
C GLU A 342 23.24 -4.19 -4.80
N GLU A 343 22.80 -4.80 -5.91
CA GLU A 343 21.45 -5.34 -6.00
C GLU A 343 21.36 -6.72 -5.31
N ILE A 344 20.50 -6.79 -4.29
CA ILE A 344 20.29 -7.97 -3.45
C ILE A 344 18.85 -8.51 -3.56
N THR A 345 18.11 -8.13 -4.60
CA THR A 345 16.70 -8.55 -4.81
C THR A 345 16.54 -10.07 -4.75
N SER A 346 17.52 -10.83 -5.25
CA SER A 346 17.51 -12.30 -5.23
C SER A 346 17.55 -12.91 -3.83
N GLU A 347 18.08 -12.21 -2.83
CA GLU A 347 18.07 -12.66 -1.42
C GLU A 347 16.64 -12.71 -0.84
N PHE A 348 15.68 -12.02 -1.48
CA PHE A 348 14.30 -11.89 -1.03
C PHE A 348 13.28 -12.38 -2.07
N SER A 349 13.70 -13.18 -3.06
CA SER A 349 12.83 -13.63 -4.15
C SER A 349 11.53 -14.27 -3.66
N ASP A 350 11.61 -15.11 -2.61
CA ASP A 350 10.46 -15.84 -2.08
C ASP A 350 9.41 -14.86 -1.50
N LEU A 351 9.87 -13.82 -0.80
CA LEU A 351 8.97 -12.78 -0.26
C LEU A 351 8.31 -12.00 -1.40
N CYS A 352 9.10 -11.59 -2.40
CA CYS A 352 8.60 -10.86 -3.56
C CYS A 352 7.59 -11.68 -4.38
N LEU A 353 7.74 -13.01 -4.45
CA LEU A 353 6.81 -13.90 -5.15
C LEU A 353 5.45 -14.00 -4.47
N THR A 354 5.42 -13.95 -3.14
CA THR A 354 4.20 -14.05 -2.32
C THR A 354 3.48 -12.72 -2.08
N GLU A 355 4.00 -11.62 -2.63
CA GLU A 355 3.47 -10.27 -2.47
C GLU A 355 2.00 -10.17 -2.90
N LYS A 356 1.17 -9.54 -2.07
CA LYS A 356 -0.29 -9.60 -2.17
C LYS A 356 -0.92 -8.65 -3.20
N VAL A 357 -0.15 -7.91 -4.01
CA VAL A 357 -0.66 -7.06 -5.10
C VAL A 357 -0.27 -7.62 -6.48
N GLY A 358 0.90 -8.24 -6.61
CA GLY A 358 1.41 -8.95 -7.78
C GLY A 358 1.85 -8.08 -8.97
N VAL A 359 1.53 -6.77 -8.96
CA VAL A 359 1.77 -5.86 -10.10
C VAL A 359 3.06 -5.06 -9.99
N TYR A 360 3.79 -5.13 -8.88
CA TYR A 360 5.06 -4.45 -8.71
C TYR A 360 6.23 -5.36 -9.05
N ARG A 361 7.29 -4.78 -9.63
CA ARG A 361 8.61 -5.42 -9.70
C ARG A 361 9.49 -4.80 -8.62
N PHE A 362 10.17 -5.64 -7.85
CA PHE A 362 11.04 -5.18 -6.78
C PHE A 362 12.45 -4.90 -7.29
N GLU A 363 13.10 -3.91 -6.69
CA GLU A 363 14.54 -3.69 -6.74
C GLU A 363 14.99 -3.37 -5.32
N ILE A 364 15.84 -4.24 -4.77
CA ILE A 364 16.34 -4.12 -3.40
C ILE A 364 17.85 -3.93 -3.48
N LEU A 365 18.33 -2.79 -2.96
CA LEU A 365 19.73 -2.37 -3.06
C LEU A 365 20.36 -2.27 -1.67
N ARG A 366 21.59 -2.74 -1.52
CA ARG A 366 22.42 -2.59 -0.31
C ARG A 366 23.52 -1.56 -0.55
N LYS A 367 23.69 -0.61 0.35
CA LYS A 367 24.81 0.35 0.29
C LYS A 367 26.12 -0.32 0.68
N LEU A 368 27.17 -0.14 -0.15
CA LEU A 368 28.48 -0.77 -0.01
C LEU A 368 29.39 -0.16 1.07
#